data_AF-A0AAN6SUT9-F1
#
_entry.id   AF-A0AAN6SUT9-F1
#
_cell.length_a   1.000
_cell.length_b   1.000
_cell.length_c   1.000
_cell.angle_alpha   90.00
_cell.angle_beta   90.00
_cell.angle_gamma   90.00
#
_symmetry.space_group_name_H-M   'P 1'
#
loop_
_entity.id
_entity.type
_entity.pdbx_description
1 polymer ?
#
loop_
_entity_poly.entity_id
_entity_poly.type
_entity_poly.pdbx_seq_one_letter_code
_entity_poly.pdbx_strand_id
1 'polypeptide(L)'
;MKLTTILAALTLSAADVSGHYIFQQFSLGSKKFGVYEHIRKNTNYNSPVTSLSSNDLRCNVGGNSGASTTVLSVQAGESFTFFSDVAVYHQGPISLYMSKAPGSVNDYDGSGDWFKIYDWGPTFNGGQSSWPMRNSYQYTIPKCIKNGEYLLRIQQLGIHNPGSPPQFYISCAQVNVTGGGNASPSPTVKIPGAFKASDPGYVANIYNNFNSYTVPGPAVFNC
;
A
#
# COMPACT_ATOMS: atom_id res chain seq x y z
N MET A 1 -46.28 -49.22 13.02
CA MET A 1 -45.90 -47.81 12.78
C MET A 1 -44.38 -47.72 12.71
N LYS A 2 -43.80 -47.46 11.53
CA LYS A 2 -42.35 -47.25 11.38
C LYS A 2 -42.10 -45.74 11.50
N LEU A 3 -41.40 -45.32 12.55
CA LEU A 3 -40.92 -43.94 12.70
C LEU A 3 -39.68 -43.75 11.82
N THR A 4 -39.78 -42.88 10.82
CA THR A 4 -38.65 -42.40 10.03
C THR A 4 -38.04 -41.21 10.74
N THR A 5 -36.83 -41.37 11.26
CA THR A 5 -36.05 -40.29 11.86
C THR A 5 -35.38 -39.47 10.75
N ILE A 6 -35.84 -38.24 10.53
CA ILE A 6 -35.21 -37.28 9.61
C ILE A 6 -34.05 -36.61 10.37
N LEU A 7 -32.82 -36.91 9.96
CA LEU A 7 -31.62 -36.23 10.46
C LEU A 7 -31.42 -34.96 9.63
N ALA A 8 -31.69 -33.79 10.22
CA ALA A 8 -31.39 -32.50 9.60
C ALA A 8 -29.89 -32.23 9.72
N ALA A 9 -29.18 -32.28 8.59
CA ALA A 9 -27.78 -31.85 8.52
C ALA A 9 -27.72 -30.31 8.53
N LEU A 10 -27.36 -29.72 9.69
CA LEU A 10 -26.94 -28.32 9.73
C LEU A 10 -25.58 -28.21 9.03
N THR A 11 -25.56 -27.60 7.86
CA THR A 11 -24.32 -27.15 7.23
C THR A 11 -23.86 -25.87 7.94
N LEU A 12 -22.79 -25.97 8.73
CA LEU A 12 -22.05 -24.79 9.16
C LEU A 12 -21.39 -24.18 7.92
N SER A 13 -21.92 -23.06 7.44
CA SER A 13 -21.20 -22.18 6.54
C SER A 13 -20.03 -21.59 7.32
N ALA A 14 -18.81 -22.03 7.01
CA ALA A 14 -17.61 -21.34 7.44
C ALA A 14 -17.64 -19.96 6.80
N ALA A 15 -17.93 -18.93 7.59
CA ALA A 15 -17.66 -17.57 7.19
C ALA A 15 -16.13 -17.46 7.09
N ASP A 16 -15.61 -17.28 5.87
CA ASP A 16 -14.24 -16.81 5.68
C ASP A 16 -14.16 -15.41 6.29
N VAL A 17 -13.79 -15.36 7.57
CA VAL A 17 -13.39 -14.10 8.20
C VAL A 17 -12.09 -13.71 7.50
N SER A 18 -12.19 -12.87 6.46
CA SER A 18 -11.01 -12.32 5.79
C SER A 18 -10.26 -11.46 6.79
N GLY A 19 -9.21 -12.05 7.37
CA GLY A 19 -8.33 -11.44 8.36
C GLY A 19 -7.49 -10.26 7.82
N HIS A 20 -7.55 -9.97 6.52
CA HIS A 20 -6.59 -9.10 5.84
C HIS A 20 -7.21 -8.45 4.58
N TYR A 21 -6.49 -7.51 3.95
CA TYR A 21 -6.94 -6.72 2.80
C TYR A 21 -5.85 -6.59 1.72
N ILE A 22 -6.28 -6.31 0.49
CA ILE A 22 -5.43 -6.10 -0.67
C ILE A 22 -5.84 -4.83 -1.40
N PHE A 23 -4.90 -3.92 -1.67
CA PHE A 23 -5.11 -2.76 -2.53
C PHE A 23 -5.13 -3.19 -4.01
N GLN A 24 -6.28 -3.63 -4.50
CA GLN A 24 -6.37 -4.33 -5.78
C GLN A 24 -7.08 -3.54 -6.89
N GLN A 25 -7.60 -2.35 -6.60
CA GLN A 25 -8.29 -1.49 -7.57
C GLN A 25 -7.77 -0.06 -7.56
N PHE A 26 -7.85 0.60 -8.71
CA PHE A 26 -7.37 1.96 -8.92
C PHE A 26 -8.44 2.82 -9.59
N SER A 27 -8.43 4.13 -9.35
CA SER A 27 -9.16 5.11 -10.15
C SER A 27 -8.29 6.31 -10.51
N LEU A 28 -8.65 6.96 -11.61
CA LEU A 28 -8.12 8.25 -12.03
C LEU A 28 -9.30 9.20 -12.19
N GLY A 29 -9.35 10.25 -11.37
CA GLY A 29 -10.57 11.04 -11.18
C GLY A 29 -11.75 10.16 -10.81
N SER A 30 -12.83 10.26 -11.58
CA SER A 30 -14.07 9.47 -11.41
C SER A 30 -14.04 8.10 -12.09
N LYS A 31 -13.05 7.82 -12.96
CA LYS A 31 -12.97 6.55 -13.69
C LYS A 31 -12.32 5.48 -12.81
N LYS A 32 -13.13 4.52 -12.37
CA LYS A 32 -12.67 3.34 -11.63
C LYS A 32 -12.36 2.20 -12.61
N PHE A 33 -11.18 1.58 -12.46
CA PHE A 33 -10.67 0.53 -13.33
C PHE A 33 -10.92 -0.87 -12.76
N GLY A 34 -10.72 -1.89 -13.60
CA GLY A 34 -10.82 -3.30 -13.23
C GLY A 34 -9.81 -3.68 -12.14
N VAL A 35 -10.13 -4.77 -11.41
CA VAL A 35 -9.23 -5.34 -10.40
C VAL A 35 -7.91 -5.75 -11.07
N TYR A 36 -6.78 -5.30 -10.53
CA TYR A 36 -5.42 -5.52 -11.06
C TYR A 36 -5.17 -5.03 -12.50
N GLU A 37 -6.04 -4.17 -13.07
CA GLU A 37 -5.84 -3.68 -14.45
C GLU A 37 -4.54 -2.87 -14.58
N HIS A 38 -4.35 -1.92 -13.65
CA HIS A 38 -3.17 -1.06 -13.56
C HIS A 38 -2.29 -1.37 -12.36
N ILE A 39 -2.68 -2.32 -11.51
CA ILE A 39 -1.96 -2.72 -10.29
C ILE A 39 -1.35 -4.10 -10.52
N ARG A 40 -0.07 -4.25 -10.21
CA ARG A 40 0.62 -5.54 -10.27
C ARG A 40 -0.04 -6.53 -9.30
N LYS A 41 -0.50 -7.65 -9.83
CA LYS A 41 -1.18 -8.67 -9.05
C LYS A 41 -0.19 -9.43 -8.17
N ASN A 42 -0.44 -9.43 -6.87
CA ASN A 42 0.31 -10.21 -5.91
C ASN A 42 -0.15 -11.68 -5.87
N THR A 43 0.70 -12.57 -5.39
CA THR A 43 0.45 -14.03 -5.37
C THR A 43 0.31 -14.62 -3.96
N ASN A 44 0.61 -13.84 -2.92
CA ASN A 44 0.46 -14.21 -1.51
C ASN A 44 -0.95 -13.98 -0.95
N TYR A 45 -1.96 -13.87 -1.81
CA TYR A 45 -3.35 -13.57 -1.42
C TYR A 45 -3.41 -12.30 -0.55
N ASN A 46 -3.96 -12.38 0.66
CA ASN A 46 -4.04 -11.26 1.59
C ASN A 46 -2.97 -11.32 2.70
N SER A 47 -1.98 -12.22 2.60
CA SER A 47 -0.90 -12.29 3.58
C SER A 47 0.03 -11.08 3.47
N PRO A 48 0.52 -10.54 4.59
CA PRO A 48 1.45 -9.41 4.56
C PRO A 48 2.88 -9.86 4.24
N VAL A 49 3.70 -8.92 3.76
CA VAL A 49 5.16 -9.06 3.78
C VAL A 49 5.66 -8.60 5.14
N THR A 50 6.56 -9.34 5.78
CA THR A 50 7.11 -8.97 7.12
C THR A 50 8.63 -8.83 7.13
N SER A 51 9.33 -9.47 6.18
CA SER A 51 10.79 -9.45 6.12
C SER A 51 11.34 -8.14 5.56
N LEU A 52 12.12 -7.43 6.38
CA LEU A 52 12.76 -6.16 6.01
C LEU A 52 13.80 -6.28 4.89
N SER A 53 14.32 -7.49 4.64
CA SER A 53 15.30 -7.75 3.58
C SER A 53 14.67 -8.26 2.28
N SER A 54 13.35 -8.51 2.25
CA SER A 54 12.69 -9.04 1.06
C SER A 54 12.54 -7.98 -0.03
N ASN A 55 12.81 -8.36 -1.28
CA ASN A 55 12.49 -7.54 -2.45
C ASN A 55 10.98 -7.37 -2.64
N ASP A 56 10.17 -8.26 -2.06
CA ASP A 56 8.70 -8.15 -2.09
C ASP A 56 8.20 -6.91 -1.34
N LEU A 57 9.05 -6.25 -0.53
CA LEU A 57 8.69 -4.94 0.03
C LEU A 57 8.49 -3.85 -1.03
N ARG A 58 8.98 -4.04 -2.26
CA ARG A 58 8.76 -3.07 -3.34
C ARG A 58 7.31 -3.08 -3.77
N CYS A 59 6.84 -4.20 -4.31
CA CYS A 59 5.53 -4.30 -4.96
C CYS A 59 4.73 -5.55 -4.56
N ASN A 60 5.02 -6.13 -3.40
CA ASN A 60 4.44 -7.37 -2.87
C ASN A 60 4.92 -8.64 -3.58
N VAL A 61 4.63 -9.80 -3.00
CA VAL A 61 5.02 -11.12 -3.52
C VAL A 61 4.40 -11.32 -4.90
N GLY A 62 5.22 -11.62 -5.90
CA GLY A 62 4.79 -11.74 -7.29
C GLY A 62 4.67 -10.42 -8.07
N GLY A 63 4.75 -9.27 -7.38
CA GLY A 63 4.66 -7.93 -8.00
C GLY A 63 5.99 -7.38 -8.55
N ASN A 64 7.04 -8.19 -8.58
CA ASN A 64 8.37 -7.76 -9.06
C ASN A 64 8.43 -7.59 -10.59
N SER A 65 7.46 -8.15 -11.35
CA SER A 65 7.34 -7.95 -12.79
C SER A 65 6.09 -7.15 -13.14
N GLY A 66 6.21 -6.24 -14.11
CA GLY A 66 5.12 -5.44 -14.63
C GLY A 66 4.50 -5.94 -15.93
N ALA A 67 5.06 -7.00 -16.52
CA ALA A 67 4.78 -7.39 -17.90
C ALA A 67 3.32 -7.73 -18.22
N SER A 68 2.54 -8.14 -17.21
CA SER A 68 1.10 -8.46 -17.34
C SER A 68 0.18 -7.35 -16.85
N THR A 69 0.71 -6.17 -16.52
CA THR A 69 -0.03 -5.04 -15.98
C THR A 69 -0.02 -3.89 -16.97
N THR A 70 -1.16 -3.23 -17.17
CA THR A 70 -1.24 -2.12 -18.12
C THR A 70 -0.69 -0.83 -17.50
N VAL A 71 -0.08 0.02 -18.32
CA VAL A 71 0.43 1.34 -17.90
C VAL A 71 -0.64 2.39 -18.10
N LEU A 72 -1.07 3.04 -17.03
CA LEU A 72 -2.08 4.10 -17.09
C LEU A 72 -1.43 5.46 -17.37
N SER A 73 -1.86 6.14 -18.43
CA SER A 73 -1.44 7.53 -18.66
C SER A 73 -2.13 8.47 -17.67
N VAL A 74 -1.36 9.32 -16.99
CA VAL A 74 -1.84 10.29 -16.00
C VAL A 74 -1.21 11.66 -16.23
N GLN A 75 -1.92 12.73 -15.87
CA GLN A 75 -1.34 14.07 -15.82
C GLN A 75 -0.76 14.36 -14.43
N ALA A 76 0.36 15.08 -14.38
CA ALA A 76 0.87 15.61 -13.13
C ALA A 76 -0.17 16.57 -12.53
N GLY A 77 -0.48 16.41 -11.24
CA GLY A 77 -1.57 17.10 -10.55
C GLY A 77 -2.92 16.39 -10.59
N GLU A 78 -3.07 15.33 -11.38
CA GLU A 78 -4.31 14.57 -11.46
C GLU A 78 -4.54 13.73 -10.19
N SER A 79 -5.80 13.61 -9.78
CA SER A 79 -6.19 12.84 -8.60
C SER A 79 -6.34 11.36 -8.96
N PHE A 80 -5.78 10.50 -8.12
CA PHE A 80 -5.92 9.05 -8.20
C PHE A 80 -6.40 8.48 -6.88
N THR A 81 -7.00 7.29 -6.90
CA THR A 81 -7.44 6.59 -5.69
C THR A 81 -7.05 5.12 -5.73
N PHE A 82 -6.42 4.61 -4.67
CA PHE A 82 -6.31 3.17 -4.42
C PHE A 82 -7.52 2.70 -3.64
N PHE A 83 -8.02 1.51 -3.97
CA PHE A 83 -9.11 0.84 -3.27
C PHE A 83 -8.63 -0.51 -2.75
N SER A 84 -8.92 -0.79 -1.49
CA SER A 84 -8.79 -2.13 -0.93
C SER A 84 -10.08 -2.93 -1.12
N ASP A 85 -9.94 -4.25 -1.18
CA ASP A 85 -11.04 -5.21 -1.29
C ASP A 85 -12.02 -5.16 -0.10
N VAL A 86 -11.50 -4.94 1.10
CA VAL A 86 -12.24 -4.58 2.31
C VAL A 86 -11.63 -3.34 2.96
N ALA A 87 -12.34 -2.69 3.88
CA ALA A 87 -11.77 -1.56 4.61
C ALA A 87 -10.52 -2.01 5.39
N VAL A 88 -9.45 -1.21 5.33
CA VAL A 88 -8.28 -1.40 6.20
C VAL A 88 -8.73 -1.34 7.65
N TYR A 89 -8.27 -2.28 8.48
CA TYR A 89 -8.66 -2.34 9.90
C TYR A 89 -7.51 -2.64 10.88
N HIS A 90 -6.30 -2.91 10.39
CA HIS A 90 -5.14 -2.95 11.28
C HIS A 90 -4.64 -1.53 11.53
N GLN A 91 -4.40 -1.21 12.80
CA GLN A 91 -3.81 0.07 13.19
C GLN A 91 -2.41 0.20 12.61
N GLY A 92 -2.15 1.35 12.00
CA GLY A 92 -0.88 1.65 11.38
C GLY A 92 -0.99 2.63 10.21
N PRO A 93 0.13 3.26 9.80
CA PRO A 93 0.11 4.29 8.79
C PRO A 93 -0.10 3.71 7.40
N ILE A 94 -0.54 4.59 6.49
CA ILE A 94 -0.52 4.33 5.06
C ILE A 94 0.37 5.35 4.38
N SER A 95 1.25 4.88 3.52
CA SER A 95 2.21 5.72 2.81
C SER A 95 2.08 5.51 1.31
N LEU A 96 2.23 6.59 0.57
CA LEU A 96 2.36 6.58 -0.89
C LEU A 96 3.78 6.92 -1.29
N TYR A 97 4.31 6.15 -2.24
CA TYR A 97 5.63 6.35 -2.82
C TYR A 97 5.54 6.34 -4.34
N MET A 98 6.49 7.00 -4.97
CA MET A 98 6.72 6.86 -6.40
C MET A 98 8.19 6.52 -6.67
N SER A 99 8.42 5.76 -7.74
CA SER A 99 9.76 5.48 -8.25
C SER A 99 9.76 5.54 -9.76
N LYS A 100 10.63 6.39 -10.32
CA LYS A 100 10.75 6.57 -11.76
C LYS A 100 11.42 5.34 -12.38
N ALA A 101 10.79 4.73 -13.38
CA ALA A 101 11.43 3.68 -14.16
C ALA A 101 12.56 4.28 -15.01
N PRO A 102 13.73 3.61 -15.12
CA PRO A 102 14.81 4.05 -15.99
C PRO A 102 14.48 3.88 -17.49
N GLY A 103 13.51 3.02 -17.79
CA GLY A 103 12.96 2.76 -19.12
C GLY A 103 11.48 2.42 -19.00
N SER A 104 11.03 1.34 -19.64
CA SER A 104 9.66 0.87 -19.43
C SER A 104 9.45 0.36 -18.01
N VAL A 105 8.34 0.72 -17.40
CA VAL A 105 7.91 0.22 -16.09
C VAL A 105 7.57 -1.28 -16.14
N ASN A 106 7.26 -1.84 -17.31
CA ASN A 106 6.97 -3.27 -17.45
C ASN A 106 8.18 -4.15 -17.12
N ASP A 107 9.38 -3.67 -17.44
CA ASP A 107 10.67 -4.35 -17.18
C ASP A 107 11.33 -3.89 -15.88
N TYR A 108 10.71 -2.95 -15.15
CA TYR A 108 11.27 -2.35 -13.96
C TYR A 108 10.76 -3.03 -12.68
N ASP A 109 11.67 -3.56 -11.88
CA ASP A 109 11.37 -4.29 -10.64
C ASP A 109 11.29 -3.39 -9.38
N GLY A 110 11.43 -2.07 -9.54
CA GLY A 110 11.44 -1.14 -8.40
C GLY A 110 12.79 -1.01 -7.68
N SER A 111 13.90 -1.49 -8.26
CA SER A 111 15.25 -1.39 -7.66
C SER A 111 15.87 0.02 -7.64
N GLY A 112 15.25 0.96 -8.33
CA GLY A 112 15.64 2.37 -8.37
C GLY A 112 15.28 3.13 -7.09
N ASP A 113 15.27 4.44 -7.21
CA ASP A 113 15.05 5.34 -6.08
C ASP A 113 13.57 5.57 -5.84
N TRP A 114 13.16 5.48 -4.58
CA TRP A 114 11.80 5.75 -4.14
C TRP A 114 11.76 7.06 -3.36
N PHE A 115 10.77 7.90 -3.67
CA PHE A 115 10.43 9.08 -2.86
C PHE A 115 9.01 8.93 -2.34
N LYS A 116 8.78 9.37 -1.10
CA LYS A 116 7.47 9.35 -0.49
C LYS A 116 6.69 10.59 -0.91
N ILE A 117 5.43 10.44 -1.31
CA ILE A 117 4.58 11.57 -1.73
C ILE A 117 3.51 11.91 -0.70
N TYR A 118 3.17 10.97 0.19
CA TYR A 118 2.17 11.22 1.23
C TYR A 118 2.22 10.20 2.34
N ASP A 119 1.83 10.62 3.54
CA ASP A 119 1.58 9.76 4.70
C ASP A 119 0.19 10.07 5.29
N TRP A 120 -0.59 9.03 5.49
CA TRP A 120 -1.71 9.00 6.42
C TRP A 120 -1.23 8.40 7.75
N GLY A 121 -0.96 9.25 8.73
CA GLY A 121 -0.63 8.86 10.10
C GLY A 121 -1.84 8.88 11.05
N PRO A 122 -1.61 8.60 12.35
CA PRO A 122 -2.65 8.73 13.36
C PRO A 122 -2.89 10.19 13.73
N THR A 123 -4.10 10.50 14.17
CA THR A 123 -4.38 11.71 14.96
C THR A 123 -4.49 11.35 16.43
N PHE A 124 -4.19 12.30 17.31
CA PHE A 124 -4.28 12.11 18.76
C PHE A 124 -5.29 13.10 19.34
N ASN A 125 -6.30 12.59 20.05
CA ASN A 125 -7.29 13.39 20.75
C ASN A 125 -7.58 12.77 22.12
N GLY A 126 -7.46 13.56 23.19
CA GLY A 126 -7.75 13.10 24.55
C GLY A 126 -6.94 11.88 25.01
N GLY A 127 -5.72 11.69 24.50
CA GLY A 127 -4.88 10.52 24.80
C GLY A 127 -5.23 9.26 24.01
N GLN A 128 -6.13 9.33 23.03
CA GLN A 128 -6.48 8.24 22.13
C GLN A 128 -5.96 8.52 20.72
N SER A 129 -5.41 7.50 20.06
CA SER A 129 -5.02 7.56 18.65
C SER A 129 -6.16 7.11 17.73
N SER A 130 -6.39 7.83 16.63
CA SER A 130 -7.29 7.42 15.56
C SER A 130 -6.53 7.26 14.25
N TRP A 131 -6.76 6.16 13.54
CA TRP A 131 -6.11 5.85 12.27
C TRP A 131 -7.11 5.95 11.11
N PRO A 132 -6.71 6.44 9.94
CA PRO A 132 -7.57 6.50 8.75
C PRO A 132 -7.73 5.11 8.12
N MET A 133 -8.55 4.29 8.76
CA MET A 133 -8.92 2.92 8.40
C MET A 133 -10.13 2.95 7.44
N ARG A 134 -9.87 2.91 6.13
CA ARG A 134 -10.85 3.15 5.05
C ARG A 134 -10.71 2.08 3.98
N ASN A 135 -11.64 2.04 3.04
CA ASN A 135 -11.54 1.21 1.84
C ASN A 135 -10.94 1.93 0.62
N SER A 136 -10.65 3.23 0.74
CA SER A 136 -10.12 4.03 -0.36
C SER A 136 -9.20 5.15 0.13
N TYR A 137 -8.15 5.42 -0.66
CA TYR A 137 -7.08 6.36 -0.35
C TYR A 137 -6.76 7.19 -1.58
N GLN A 138 -7.17 8.46 -1.55
CA GLN A 138 -7.06 9.39 -2.66
C GLN A 138 -5.92 10.39 -2.45
N TYR A 139 -5.12 10.62 -3.48
CA TYR A 139 -4.11 11.67 -3.49
C TYR A 139 -3.89 12.19 -4.92
N THR A 140 -3.00 13.17 -5.11
CA THR A 140 -2.68 13.73 -6.43
C THR A 140 -1.26 13.37 -6.85
N ILE A 141 -1.06 13.17 -8.16
CA ILE A 141 0.29 13.05 -8.71
C ILE A 141 1.02 14.39 -8.48
N PRO A 142 2.24 14.43 -7.90
CA PRO A 142 2.95 15.69 -7.70
C PRO A 142 3.14 16.46 -9.02
N LYS A 143 2.80 17.76 -9.04
CA LYS A 143 2.83 18.56 -10.29
C LYS A 143 4.24 18.80 -10.86
N CYS A 144 5.25 18.80 -10.01
CA CYS A 144 6.60 19.24 -10.35
C CYS A 144 7.55 18.12 -10.82
N ILE A 145 7.15 16.84 -10.72
CA ILE A 145 8.02 15.70 -11.07
C ILE A 145 8.18 15.56 -12.59
N LYS A 146 9.27 14.92 -13.02
CA LYS A 146 9.57 14.69 -14.43
C LYS A 146 8.54 13.78 -15.11
N ASN A 147 8.30 13.99 -16.39
CA ASN A 147 7.50 13.08 -17.22
C ASN A 147 8.14 11.69 -17.33
N GLY A 148 7.31 10.69 -17.64
CA GLY A 148 7.68 9.31 -17.96
C GLY A 148 7.05 8.30 -17.03
N GLU A 149 7.52 7.05 -17.10
CA GLU A 149 6.88 5.94 -16.38
C GLU A 149 7.36 5.81 -14.94
N TYR A 150 6.43 5.46 -14.04
CA TYR A 150 6.66 5.31 -12.60
C TYR A 150 5.91 4.09 -12.07
N LEU A 151 6.50 3.48 -11.04
CA LEU A 151 5.73 2.72 -10.06
C LEU A 151 5.14 3.69 -9.05
N LEU A 152 3.83 3.60 -8.86
CA LEU A 152 3.10 4.31 -7.81
C LEU A 152 2.67 3.28 -6.76
N ARG A 153 3.25 3.36 -5.57
CA ARG A 153 3.18 2.34 -4.53
C ARG A 153 2.35 2.83 -3.35
N ILE A 154 1.38 2.03 -2.94
CA ILE A 154 0.69 2.16 -1.65
C ILE A 154 1.19 1.08 -0.69
N GLN A 155 1.38 1.46 0.57
CA GLN A 155 1.72 0.55 1.66
C GLN A 155 0.89 0.89 2.89
N GLN A 156 0.24 -0.11 3.48
CA GLN A 156 -0.20 -0.07 4.89
C GLN A 156 0.83 -0.82 5.74
N LEU A 157 1.23 -0.25 6.88
CA LEU A 157 2.12 -0.89 7.86
C LEU A 157 1.34 -1.23 9.13
N GLY A 158 0.84 -2.45 9.25
CA GLY A 158 0.12 -2.93 10.43
C GLY A 158 1.04 -3.10 11.62
N ILE A 159 0.81 -2.32 12.68
CA ILE A 159 1.58 -2.32 13.94
C ILE A 159 0.71 -2.72 15.15
N HIS A 160 -0.42 -3.36 14.88
CA HIS A 160 -1.42 -3.73 15.89
C HIS A 160 -0.95 -4.81 16.88
N ASN A 161 0.18 -5.48 16.61
CA ASN A 161 0.80 -6.48 17.47
C ASN A 161 2.20 -6.05 17.93
N PRO A 162 2.33 -5.10 18.90
CA PRO A 162 3.63 -4.67 19.40
C PRO A 162 4.48 -5.85 19.90
N GLY A 163 5.77 -5.84 19.57
CA GLY A 163 6.71 -6.92 19.90
C GLY A 163 6.84 -8.00 18.82
N SER A 164 5.93 -8.05 17.85
CA SER A 164 6.05 -8.86 16.63
C SER A 164 6.47 -7.99 15.44
N PRO A 165 7.08 -8.56 14.39
CA PRO A 165 7.33 -7.83 13.16
C PRO A 165 6.04 -7.21 12.58
N PRO A 166 6.02 -5.90 12.30
CA PRO A 166 4.97 -5.24 11.54
C PRO A 166 4.65 -5.91 10.20
N GLN A 167 3.42 -5.70 9.76
CA GLN A 167 2.85 -6.32 8.58
C GLN A 167 2.72 -5.31 7.45
N PHE A 168 3.38 -5.54 6.32
CA PHE A 168 3.31 -4.67 5.15
C PHE A 168 2.30 -5.20 4.14
N TYR A 169 1.27 -4.40 3.85
CA TYR A 169 0.31 -4.65 2.77
C TYR A 169 0.60 -3.67 1.65
N ILE A 170 1.06 -4.19 0.52
CA ILE A 170 1.70 -3.40 -0.53
C ILE A 170 1.00 -3.68 -1.86
N SER A 171 0.85 -2.62 -2.67
CA SER A 171 0.51 -2.73 -4.08
C SER A 171 1.21 -1.64 -4.89
N CYS A 172 1.54 -1.95 -6.14
CA CYS A 172 2.12 -1.00 -7.09
C CYS A 172 1.25 -0.85 -8.32
N ALA A 173 0.81 0.37 -8.59
CA ALA A 173 0.25 0.76 -9.87
C ALA A 173 1.35 1.16 -10.86
N GLN A 174 1.09 0.98 -12.16
CA GLN A 174 1.96 1.43 -13.24
C GLN A 174 1.37 2.66 -13.91
N VAL A 175 2.10 3.78 -13.89
CA VAL A 175 1.62 5.04 -14.47
C VAL A 175 2.65 5.68 -15.38
N ASN A 176 2.20 6.31 -16.47
CA ASN A 176 3.01 7.19 -17.31
C ASN A 176 2.59 8.65 -17.05
N VAL A 177 3.45 9.40 -16.36
CA VAL A 177 3.19 10.79 -15.98
C VAL A 177 3.53 11.73 -17.14
N THR A 178 2.59 12.61 -17.46
CA THR A 178 2.74 13.67 -18.47
C THR A 178 2.41 15.04 -17.87
N GLY A 179 2.84 16.13 -18.52
CA GLY A 179 2.55 17.49 -18.06
C GLY A 179 3.20 17.89 -16.72
N GLY A 180 4.25 17.17 -16.31
CA GLY A 180 5.03 17.44 -15.11
C GLY A 180 6.10 18.53 -15.30
N GLY A 181 6.96 18.66 -14.28
CA GLY A 181 8.06 19.62 -14.22
C GLY A 181 9.43 18.96 -14.36
N ASN A 182 10.46 19.59 -13.75
CA ASN A 182 11.85 19.13 -13.79
C ASN A 182 12.42 18.78 -12.40
N ALA A 183 11.57 18.71 -11.37
CA ALA A 183 12.01 18.42 -10.01
C ALA A 183 12.70 17.04 -9.94
N SER A 184 13.72 16.96 -9.11
CA SER A 184 14.37 15.71 -8.73
C SER A 184 14.01 15.44 -7.26
N PRO A 185 13.04 14.56 -6.99
CA PRO A 185 12.55 14.33 -5.63
C PRO A 185 13.67 13.96 -4.66
N SER A 186 13.60 14.50 -3.45
CA SER A 186 14.53 14.25 -2.36
C SER A 186 13.81 14.45 -1.02
N PRO A 187 14.13 13.68 0.04
CA PRO A 187 15.06 12.54 0.04
C PRO A 187 14.51 11.33 -0.72
N THR A 188 15.41 10.50 -1.24
CA THR A 188 15.09 9.19 -1.83
C THR A 188 15.69 8.04 -1.01
N VAL A 189 15.13 6.85 -1.18
CA VAL A 189 15.56 5.62 -0.52
C VAL A 189 15.51 4.42 -1.46
N LYS A 190 16.18 3.34 -1.08
CA LYS A 190 16.00 2.01 -1.66
C LYS A 190 14.99 1.20 -0.84
N ILE A 191 14.18 0.39 -1.53
CA ILE A 191 13.31 -0.60 -0.90
C ILE A 191 13.72 -1.96 -1.48
N PRO A 192 14.13 -2.96 -0.68
CA PRO A 192 14.34 -2.92 0.77
C PRO A 192 15.50 -1.99 1.20
N GLY A 193 15.53 -1.63 2.49
CA GLY A 193 16.53 -0.74 3.10
C GLY A 193 15.97 0.55 3.70
N ALA A 194 14.81 1.01 3.23
CA ALA A 194 14.14 2.22 3.71
C ALA A 194 13.59 2.11 5.15
N PHE A 195 13.35 0.89 5.62
CA PHE A 195 12.75 0.61 6.93
C PHE A 195 13.70 -0.24 7.75
N LYS A 196 13.79 0.06 9.05
CA LYS A 196 14.68 -0.62 9.99
C LYS A 196 13.89 -1.15 11.18
N ALA A 197 14.35 -2.27 11.71
CA ALA A 197 13.80 -2.84 12.95
C ALA A 197 13.98 -1.91 14.17
N SER A 198 14.81 -0.88 14.06
CA SER A 198 15.00 0.16 15.09
C SER A 198 14.20 1.43 14.84
N ASP A 199 13.44 1.54 13.75
CA ASP A 199 12.65 2.76 13.48
C ASP A 199 11.58 2.90 14.56
N PRO A 200 11.42 4.09 15.18
CA PRO A 200 10.50 4.26 16.31
C PRO A 200 9.05 3.92 15.95
N GLY A 201 8.62 4.21 14.72
CA GLY A 201 7.30 3.82 14.23
C GLY A 201 7.15 2.35 13.86
N TYR A 202 8.25 1.63 13.68
CA TYR A 202 8.26 0.19 13.40
C TYR A 202 8.12 -0.61 14.71
N VAL A 203 8.75 -0.17 15.79
CA VAL A 203 8.69 -0.83 17.12
C VAL A 203 7.66 -0.23 18.08
N ALA A 204 6.82 0.69 17.59
CA ALA A 204 5.87 1.41 18.42
C ALA A 204 4.91 0.46 19.16
N ASN A 205 4.72 0.71 20.46
CA ASN A 205 3.65 0.07 21.23
C ASN A 205 2.43 0.99 21.27
N ILE A 206 1.47 0.74 20.39
CA ILE A 206 0.26 1.57 20.27
C ILE A 206 -0.70 1.47 21.47
N TYR A 207 -0.46 0.55 22.41
CA TYR A 207 -1.28 0.33 23.59
C TYR A 207 -0.63 0.86 24.89
N ASN A 208 0.55 1.48 24.81
CA ASN A 208 1.26 1.98 25.98
C ASN A 208 1.75 3.41 25.78
N ASN A 209 1.07 4.37 26.43
CA ASN A 209 1.36 5.82 26.37
C ASN A 209 1.57 6.34 24.93
N PHE A 210 0.71 5.89 24.01
CA PHE A 210 0.83 6.22 22.59
C PHE A 210 0.22 7.59 22.29
N ASN A 211 1.07 8.62 22.30
CA ASN A 211 0.67 10.03 22.13
C ASN A 211 1.34 10.73 20.93
N SER A 212 2.28 10.06 20.27
CA SER A 212 2.96 10.53 19.07
C SER A 212 3.39 9.35 18.22
N TYR A 213 3.58 9.57 16.92
CA TYR A 213 4.02 8.55 15.99
C TYR A 213 4.86 9.13 14.86
N THR A 214 5.99 8.51 14.59
CA THR A 214 6.83 8.83 13.43
C THR A 214 6.69 7.73 12.39
N VAL A 215 6.08 8.05 11.25
CA VAL A 215 5.92 7.08 10.15
C VAL A 215 7.30 6.66 9.63
N PRO A 216 7.62 5.35 9.55
CA PRO A 216 8.89 4.88 9.01
C PRO A 216 9.14 5.29 7.55
N GLY A 217 10.41 5.29 7.14
CA GLY A 217 10.84 5.70 5.81
C GLY A 217 11.22 7.18 5.68
N PRO A 218 11.48 7.67 4.45
CA PRO A 218 11.90 9.05 4.21
C PRO A 218 10.80 10.06 4.54
N ALA A 219 11.20 11.34 4.64
CA ALA A 219 10.26 12.45 4.68
C ALA A 219 9.43 12.52 3.38
N VAL A 220 8.23 13.10 3.47
CA VAL A 220 7.38 13.38 2.30
C VAL A 220 8.05 14.44 1.43
N PHE A 221 8.23 14.11 0.16
CA PHE A 221 8.64 15.05 -0.88
C PHE A 221 7.49 16.02 -1.16
N ASN A 222 7.82 17.31 -1.26
CA ASN A 222 6.89 18.35 -1.65
C ASN A 222 7.40 19.08 -2.89
N CYS A 223 6.46 19.38 -3.80
CA CYS A 223 6.60 20.55 -4.65
C CYS A 223 6.43 21.80 -3.78
#